data_AF-A0A960JP50-F1
#
_entry.id   AF-A0A960JP50-F1
#
_cell.length_a   1.000
_cell.length_b   1.000
_cell.length_c   1.000
_cell.angle_alpha   90.00
_cell.angle_beta   90.00
_cell.angle_gamma   90.00
#
_symmetry.space_group_name_H-M   'P 1'
#
loop_
_entity.id
_entity.type
_entity.pdbx_description
1 polymer ?
#
loop_
_entity_poly.entity_id
_entity_poly.type
_entity_poly.pdbx_seq_one_letter_code
_entity_poly.pdbx_strand_id
1 'polypeptide(L)' 'MTAGTTRQRVLMAMSGGVDSSVAAAELVEGGDEVVGVTLKLWGG' A
#
# COMPACT_ATOMS: atom_id res chain seq x y z
N MET A 1 -13.16 0.39 24.23
CA MET A 1 -13.63 -0.39 23.06
C MET A 1 -12.48 -0.49 22.07
N THR A 2 -11.59 -1.47 22.22
CA THR A 2 -10.56 -1.73 21.20
C THR A 2 -11.06 -2.86 20.33
N ALA A 3 -11.74 -2.53 19.24
CA ALA A 3 -11.95 -3.49 18.17
C ALA A 3 -10.56 -3.94 17.70
N GLY A 4 -10.25 -5.23 17.79
CA GLY A 4 -9.01 -5.76 17.25
C GLY A 4 -8.94 -5.38 15.77
N THR A 5 -7.96 -4.55 15.41
CA THR A 5 -7.74 -4.20 14.00
C THR A 5 -7.20 -5.46 13.34
N THR A 6 -8.06 -6.18 12.62
CA THR A 6 -7.65 -7.29 11.78
C THR A 6 -6.64 -6.76 10.79
N ARG A 7 -5.39 -7.23 10.84
CA ARG A 7 -4.36 -6.91 9.85
C ARG A 7 -4.90 -7.27 8.47
N GLN A 8 -4.91 -6.32 7.55
CA GLN A 8 -5.40 -6.52 6.20
C GLN A 8 -4.26 -6.93 5.28
N ARG A 9 -4.60 -7.65 4.20
CA ARG A 9 -3.70 -7.87 3.08
C ARG A 9 -4.07 -6.86 1.99
N VAL A 10 -3.17 -5.93 1.68
CA VAL A 10 -3.45 -4.79 0.80
C VAL A 10 -2.60 -4.89 -0.46
N LEU A 11 -3.24 -4.92 -1.62
CA LEU A 11 -2.58 -4.74 -2.90
C LEU A 11 -2.59 -3.25 -3.27
N MET A 12 -1.42 -2.65 -3.42
CA MET A 12 -1.28 -1.20 -3.59
C MET A 12 -0.68 -0.84 -4.95
N ALA A 13 -1.38 -0.02 -5.73
CA ALA A 13 -0.87 0.52 -6.98
C ALA A 13 0.20 1.59 -6.70
N MET A 14 1.45 1.26 -6.95
CA MET A 14 2.63 2.11 -6.77
C MET A 14 2.92 2.85 -8.08
N SER A 15 2.51 4.10 -8.17
CA SER A 15 2.76 4.96 -9.34
C SER A 15 4.22 5.40 -9.45
N GLY A 16 4.99 5.29 -8.36
CA GLY A 16 6.33 5.86 -8.20
C GLY A 16 6.32 7.30 -7.65
N GLY A 17 5.14 7.87 -7.40
CA GLY A 17 4.99 9.18 -6.76
C GLY A 17 5.13 9.12 -5.23
N VAL A 18 5.39 10.28 -4.63
CA VAL A 18 5.54 10.43 -3.17
C VAL A 18 4.27 10.02 -2.42
N ASP A 19 3.09 10.38 -2.93
CA ASP A 19 1.81 10.06 -2.27
C ASP A 19 1.61 8.55 -2.13
N SER A 20 1.84 7.79 -3.21
CA SER A 20 1.76 6.33 -3.17
C SER A 20 2.81 5.70 -2.25
N SER A 21 3.96 6.37 -2.06
CA SER A 21 5.02 5.89 -1.18
C SER A 21 4.67 6.10 0.29
N VAL A 22 4.13 7.29 0.62
CA VAL A 22 3.72 7.63 1.99
C VAL A 22 2.51 6.81 2.42
N ALA A 23 1.49 6.66 1.57
CA ALA A 23 0.34 5.82 1.89
C ALA A 23 0.72 4.35 2.10
N ALA A 24 1.72 3.82 1.37
CA ALA A 24 2.25 2.48 1.60
C ALA A 24 2.94 2.38 2.96
N ALA A 25 3.73 3.40 3.33
CA ALA A 25 4.42 3.46 4.61
C ALA A 25 3.42 3.47 5.78
N GLU A 26 2.36 4.28 5.70
CA GLU A 26 1.32 4.34 6.74
C GLU A 26 0.63 2.99 6.97
N LEU A 27 0.33 2.24 5.90
CA LEU A 27 -0.28 0.91 6.00
C LEU A 27 0.70 -0.13 6.60
N VAL A 28 1.97 -0.08 6.21
CA VAL A 28 3.02 -0.95 6.78
C VAL A 28 3.28 -0.64 8.25
N GLU A 29 3.33 0.64 8.64
CA GLU A 29 3.46 1.07 10.04
C GLU A 29 2.21 0.71 10.85
N GLY A 30 1.03 0.79 10.21
CA GLY A 30 -0.23 0.26 10.68
C GLY A 30 -0.27 -1.28 10.75
N GLY A 31 0.80 -1.95 10.32
CA GLY A 31 1.09 -3.38 10.36
C GLY A 31 0.24 -4.27 9.46
N ASP A 32 -0.34 -3.68 8.42
CA ASP A 32 -0.96 -4.42 7.33
C ASP A 32 0.10 -5.11 6.45
N GLU A 33 -0.28 -6.21 5.81
CA GLU A 33 0.55 -6.90 4.81
C GLU A 33 0.36 -6.21 3.45
N VAL A 34 1.28 -5.30 3.10
CA VAL A 34 1.19 -4.50 1.87
C VAL A 34 2.04 -5.11 0.75
N VAL A 35 1.42 -5.31 -0.41
CA VAL A 35 2.10 -5.72 -1.65
C VAL A 35 1.98 -4.58 -2.67
N GLY A 36 3.10 -3.92 -2.96
CA GLY A 36 3.15 -2.86 -3.98
C GLY A 36 3.23 -3.41 -5.40
N VAL A 37 2.46 -2.85 -6.33
CA VAL A 37 2.50 -3.16 -7.76
C VAL A 37 2.63 -1.89 -8.59
N THR A 38 3.59 -1.85 -9.52
CA THR A 38 3.68 -0.76 -10.50
C THR A 38 3.13 -1.23 -11.83
N LEU A 39 2.16 -0.50 -12.36
CA LEU A 39 1.56 -0.82 -13.65
C LEU A 39 2.35 -0.13 -14.78
N LYS A 40 2.84 -0.91 -15.74
CA LYS A 40 3.38 -0.36 -17.00
C LYS A 40 2.22 -0.06 -17.95
N LEU A 41 1.70 1.16 -17.89
CA LEU A 41 0.53 1.59 -18.67
C LEU A 41 0.88 2.08 -20.08
N TRP A 42 2.14 2.42 -20.32
CA TRP A 42 2.64 2.91 -21.61
C TRP A 42 3.97 2.23 -21.95
N GLY A 43 4.18 1.93 -23.23
CA GLY A 43 5.37 1.24 -23.72
C GLY A 43 5.31 1.11 -25.22
N GLY A 44 6.00 2.01 -25.92
CA GLY A 44 6.54 1.69 -27.23
C GLY A 44 7.65 0.65 -27.11
#